data_AF-A0A8B6CU13-F1
#
_entry.id   AF-A0A8B6CU13-F1
#
_cell.length_a   1.000
_cell.length_b   1.000
_cell.length_c   1.000
_cell.angle_alpha   90.00
_cell.angle_beta   90.00
_cell.angle_gamma   90.00
#
_symmetry.space_group_name_H-M   'P 1'
#
loop_
_entity.id
_entity.type
_entity.pdbx_description
1 polymer ?
#
loop_
_entity_poly.entity_id
_entity_poly.type
_entity_poly.pdbx_seq_one_letter_code
_entity_poly.pdbx_strand_id
1 'polypeptide(L)'
;MPPKFIVKIDKTVIEDFNEIAIRHKKATIWIGGDANLPDIDWHTDTISSNRYPKEINEHFLVNKSELGLTQIVNFPTRDDITLDIFLTNRPNLVQRCVGIPGISDRDTIAYVESWSRAKYQKPTKHMLSGDTTNNPKRFWSFIKGKRTESTGVAPLRKEGILHSHTETKANILNDQFTSVFSSEKGGGEVPTKGDSPYPSVPEINV
;
A
#
# COMPACT_ATOMS: atom_id res chain seq x y z
N MET A 1 16.06 -3.26 20.63
CA MET A 1 16.68 -3.93 19.45
C MET A 1 15.62 -4.04 18.39
N PRO A 2 15.80 -3.52 17.17
CA PRO A 2 14.81 -3.74 16.11
C PRO A 2 14.83 -5.23 15.71
N PRO A 3 13.67 -5.82 15.38
CA PRO A 3 13.57 -7.23 15.03
C PRO A 3 14.40 -7.57 13.77
N LYS A 4 14.97 -8.79 13.74
CA LYS A 4 15.93 -9.26 12.73
C LYS A 4 15.35 -9.46 11.32
N PHE A 5 14.03 -9.30 11.15
CA PHE A 5 13.33 -9.48 9.88
C PHE A 5 12.52 -8.24 9.53
N ILE A 6 13.20 -7.11 9.41
CA ILE A 6 12.66 -5.96 8.72
C ILE A 6 13.07 -6.13 7.26
N VAL A 7 12.11 -6.11 6.34
CA VAL A 7 12.41 -6.01 4.90
C VAL A 7 13.27 -4.76 4.74
N LYS A 8 14.58 -4.94 4.57
CA LYS A 8 15.48 -3.83 4.33
C LYS A 8 15.11 -3.29 2.96
N ILE A 9 14.59 -2.05 2.92
CA ILE A 9 14.51 -1.32 1.67
C ILE A 9 15.94 -1.19 1.16
N ASP A 10 16.23 -1.87 0.06
CA ASP A 10 17.51 -1.84 -0.62
C ASP A 10 17.36 -1.24 -2.02
N LYS A 11 18.48 -1.14 -2.75
CA LYS A 11 18.48 -0.54 -4.08
C LYS A 11 17.60 -1.29 -5.08
N THR A 12 17.52 -2.62 -4.97
CA THR A 12 16.77 -3.47 -5.89
C THR A 12 15.26 -3.22 -5.76
N VAL A 13 14.78 -3.11 -4.52
CA VAL A 13 13.39 -2.76 -4.22
C VAL A 13 13.03 -1.40 -4.82
N ILE A 14 13.93 -0.42 -4.74
CA ILE A 14 13.71 0.92 -5.30
C ILE A 14 13.69 0.90 -6.84
N GLU A 15 14.58 0.13 -7.46
CA GLU A 15 14.62 -0.04 -8.92
C GLU A 15 13.34 -0.68 -9.47
N ASP A 16 12.84 -1.73 -8.82
CA ASP A 16 11.58 -2.38 -9.18
C ASP A 16 10.39 -1.41 -9.10
N PHE A 17 10.37 -0.55 -8.06
CA PHE A 17 9.33 0.47 -7.92
C PHE A 17 9.35 1.47 -9.08
N ASN A 18 10.54 1.92 -9.49
CA ASN A 18 10.68 2.82 -10.62
C ASN A 18 10.19 2.20 -11.92
N GLU A 19 10.55 0.93 -12.18
CA GLU A 19 10.09 0.23 -13.37
C GLU A 19 8.56 0.15 -13.41
N ILE A 20 7.94 -0.25 -12.31
CA ILE A 20 6.48 -0.38 -12.20
C ILE A 20 5.81 0.98 -12.43
N ALA A 21 6.33 2.06 -11.83
CA ALA A 21 5.76 3.38 -11.95
C ALA A 21 5.89 3.94 -13.38
N ILE A 22 7.02 3.70 -14.05
CA ILE A 22 7.25 4.09 -15.44
C ILE A 22 6.34 3.30 -16.38
N ARG A 23 6.19 1.99 -16.15
CA ARG A 23 5.35 1.10 -16.95
C ARG A 23 3.86 1.43 -16.80
N HIS A 24 3.45 1.87 -15.62
CA HIS A 24 2.06 2.13 -15.27
C HIS A 24 1.78 3.59 -14.90
N LYS A 25 2.16 4.53 -15.78
CA LYS A 25 2.04 6.00 -15.54
C LYS A 25 0.65 6.51 -15.11
N LYS A 26 -0.42 5.77 -15.41
CA LYS A 26 -1.80 6.13 -15.06
C LYS A 26 -2.31 5.46 -13.78
N ALA A 27 -1.57 4.50 -13.23
CA ALA A 27 -1.98 3.77 -12.04
C ALA A 27 -1.91 4.65 -10.80
N THR A 28 -2.85 4.42 -9.89
CA THR A 28 -2.72 4.88 -8.50
C THR A 28 -1.73 3.96 -7.83
N ILE A 29 -0.68 4.53 -7.25
CA ILE A 29 0.36 3.80 -6.53
C ILE A 29 0.13 4.05 -5.03
N TRP A 30 0.11 2.98 -4.26
CA TRP A 30 0.13 2.98 -2.80
C TRP A 30 1.34 2.16 -2.36
N ILE A 31 2.19 2.78 -1.55
CA ILE A 31 3.28 2.10 -0.85
C ILE A 31 3.03 2.37 0.62
N GLY A 32 2.90 1.33 1.43
CA GLY A 32 2.69 1.51 2.86
C GLY A 32 3.27 0.36 3.66
N GLY A 33 3.58 0.66 4.92
CA GLY A 33 4.19 -0.29 5.85
C GLY A 33 5.25 0.37 6.73
N ASP A 34 5.91 -0.43 7.55
CA ASP A 34 7.02 -0.01 8.40
C ASP A 34 8.29 0.07 7.56
N ALA A 35 8.69 1.28 7.15
CA ALA A 35 9.90 1.48 6.37
C ALA A 35 11.16 1.32 7.22
N ASN A 36 11.04 1.52 8.54
CA ASN A 36 12.14 1.52 9.48
C ASN A 36 13.35 2.38 8.98
N LEU A 37 13.04 3.57 8.46
CA LEU A 37 14.00 4.61 8.05
C LEU A 37 13.94 5.78 9.05
N PRO A 38 14.47 5.61 10.27
CA PRO A 38 14.39 6.60 11.34
C PRO A 38 15.21 7.87 11.07
N ASP A 39 16.12 7.83 10.10
CA ASP A 39 16.98 8.97 9.77
C ASP A 39 16.30 9.96 8.82
N ILE A 40 15.16 9.61 8.23
CA ILE A 40 14.40 10.50 7.36
C ILE A 40 13.43 11.32 8.21
N ASP A 41 13.55 12.64 8.12
CA ASP A 41 12.49 13.55 8.51
C ASP A 41 11.48 13.66 7.37
N TRP A 42 10.34 13.00 7.55
CA TRP A 42 9.27 12.92 6.56
C TRP A 42 8.46 14.22 6.42
N HIS A 43 8.63 15.19 7.34
CA HIS A 43 7.99 16.49 7.22
C HIS A 43 8.75 17.41 6.27
N THR A 44 10.08 17.34 6.31
CA THR A 44 10.97 18.17 5.49
C THR A 44 11.57 17.43 4.31
N ASP A 45 11.36 16.11 4.21
CA ASP A 45 12.02 15.22 3.26
C ASP A 45 13.56 15.36 3.32
N THR A 46 14.12 15.43 4.54
CA THR A 46 15.57 15.55 4.79
C THR A 46 16.11 14.43 5.65
N ILE A 47 17.43 14.28 5.69
CA ILE A 47 18.10 13.27 6.51
C ILE A 47 18.58 13.94 7.80
N SER A 48 18.05 13.51 8.93
CA SER A 48 18.30 14.07 10.27
C SER A 48 19.40 13.34 11.04
N SER A 49 19.73 12.10 10.67
CA SER A 49 20.75 11.27 11.33
C SER A 49 21.46 10.34 10.35
N ASN A 50 22.39 9.51 10.85
CA ASN A 50 23.27 8.68 10.04
C ASN A 50 23.30 7.22 10.55
N ARG A 51 22.16 6.69 11.03
CA ARG A 51 22.05 5.32 11.56
C ARG A 51 22.05 4.27 10.45
N TYR A 52 21.53 4.64 9.28
CA TYR A 52 21.57 3.89 8.03
C TYR A 52 22.55 4.56 7.06
N PRO A 53 23.10 3.81 6.09
CA PRO A 53 23.89 4.39 5.01
C PRO A 53 23.13 5.54 4.35
N LYS A 54 23.73 6.73 4.37
CA LYS A 54 23.16 7.96 3.84
C LYS A 54 22.69 7.78 2.39
N GLU A 55 23.41 6.97 1.63
CA GLU A 55 23.11 6.66 0.24
C GLU A 55 21.73 5.99 0.05
N ILE A 56 21.28 5.16 1.00
CA ILE A 56 19.96 4.49 0.91
C ILE A 56 18.85 5.51 1.15
N ASN A 57 19.01 6.36 2.18
CA ASN A 57 18.04 7.42 2.49
C ASN A 57 17.96 8.45 1.36
N GLU A 58 19.09 8.91 0.82
CA GLU A 58 19.14 9.87 -0.29
C GLU A 58 18.52 9.27 -1.55
N HIS A 59 18.88 8.03 -1.89
CA HIS A 59 18.32 7.36 -3.05
C HIS A 59 16.80 7.17 -2.92
N PHE A 60 16.31 6.82 -1.73
CA PHE A 60 14.87 6.70 -1.50
C PHE A 60 14.16 8.04 -1.69
N LEU A 61 14.68 9.13 -1.12
CA LEU A 61 14.09 10.47 -1.23
C LEU A 61 14.09 11.00 -2.68
N VAL A 62 15.17 10.76 -3.44
CA VAL A 62 15.25 11.10 -4.86
C VAL A 62 14.15 10.38 -5.64
N ASN A 63 14.05 9.05 -5.49
CA ASN A 63 13.05 8.27 -6.21
C ASN A 63 11.61 8.61 -5.80
N LYS A 64 11.37 8.87 -4.51
CA LYS A 64 10.08 9.40 -4.03
C LYS A 64 9.70 10.68 -4.78
N SER A 65 10.64 11.61 -4.91
CA SER A 65 10.43 12.88 -5.61
C SER A 65 10.18 12.67 -7.11
N GLU A 66 11.00 11.86 -7.79
CA GLU A 66 10.88 11.58 -9.22
C GLU A 66 9.55 10.90 -9.59
N LEU A 67 9.06 10.02 -8.71
CA LEU A 67 7.77 9.34 -8.89
C LEU A 67 6.57 10.20 -8.46
N GLY A 68 6.79 11.41 -7.95
CA GLY A 68 5.74 12.30 -7.45
C GLY A 68 4.98 11.71 -6.27
N LEU A 69 5.65 10.89 -5.45
CA LEU A 69 5.04 10.24 -4.30
C LEU A 69 5.01 11.19 -3.10
N THR A 70 3.82 11.38 -2.55
CA THR A 70 3.58 12.19 -1.35
C THR A 70 3.39 11.27 -0.16
N GLN A 71 4.10 11.56 0.94
CA GLN A 71 3.94 10.89 2.22
C GLN A 71 2.72 11.46 2.95
N ILE A 72 1.81 10.59 3.36
CA ILE A 72 0.51 10.98 3.94
C ILE A 72 0.52 10.89 5.47
N VAL A 73 1.23 9.92 6.04
CA VAL A 73 1.36 9.82 7.50
C VAL A 73 2.26 10.96 7.98
N ASN A 74 1.68 11.86 8.76
CA ASN A 74 2.30 13.10 9.25
C ASN A 74 2.30 13.17 10.79
N PHE A 75 2.32 12.01 11.45
CA PHE A 75 2.36 11.89 12.90
C PHE A 75 3.31 10.76 13.29
N PRO A 76 3.92 10.82 14.49
CA PRO A 76 4.76 9.75 15.00
C PRO A 76 4.00 8.43 15.14
N THR A 77 4.66 7.32 14.81
CA THR A 77 4.09 5.96 14.91
C THR A 77 4.87 5.10 15.90
N ARG A 78 6.07 5.53 16.28
CA ARG A 78 6.89 4.95 17.33
C ARG A 78 7.72 6.04 17.99
N ASP A 79 7.61 6.20 19.30
CA ASP A 79 8.14 7.34 20.04
C ASP A 79 7.77 8.66 19.33
N ASP A 80 8.75 9.57 19.14
CA ASP A 80 8.59 10.83 18.41
C ASP A 80 8.93 10.72 16.91
N ILE A 81 9.05 9.52 16.35
CA ILE A 81 9.43 9.29 14.95
C ILE A 81 8.34 8.60 14.13
N THR A 82 8.27 8.97 12.85
CA THR A 82 7.36 8.37 11.86
C THR A 82 8.07 7.22 11.15
N LEU A 83 7.62 5.99 11.40
CA LEU A 83 8.17 4.77 10.78
C LEU A 83 7.17 4.06 9.87
N ASP A 84 5.88 4.10 10.22
CA ASP A 84 4.83 3.61 9.34
C ASP A 84 4.57 4.67 8.27
N ILE A 85 4.88 4.32 7.02
CA ILE A 85 4.74 5.21 5.88
C ILE A 85 3.49 4.87 5.08
N PHE A 86 2.97 5.88 4.37
CA PHE A 86 2.00 5.70 3.31
C PHE A 86 2.29 6.75 2.23
N LEU A 87 2.86 6.29 1.12
CA LEU A 87 3.24 7.09 -0.03
C LEU A 87 2.24 6.88 -1.16
N THR A 88 1.83 7.97 -1.81
CA THR A 88 0.97 7.88 -3.00
C THR A 88 1.24 8.98 -4.02
N ASN A 89 1.08 8.65 -5.31
CA ASN A 89 1.09 9.62 -6.40
C ASN A 89 -0.27 10.33 -6.59
N ARG A 90 -1.26 10.05 -5.74
CA ARG A 90 -2.61 10.62 -5.77
C ARG A 90 -3.09 11.03 -4.37
N PRO A 91 -2.43 12.00 -3.71
CA PRO A 91 -2.79 12.42 -2.35
C PRO A 91 -4.24 12.88 -2.24
N ASN A 92 -4.79 13.49 -3.29
CA ASN A 92 -6.19 13.94 -3.34
C ASN A 92 -7.24 12.81 -3.26
N LEU A 93 -6.84 11.55 -3.40
CA LEU A 93 -7.76 10.40 -3.24
C LEU A 93 -7.81 9.88 -1.81
N VAL A 94 -6.88 10.31 -0.95
CA VAL A 94 -6.87 9.98 0.46
C VAL A 94 -8.01 10.73 1.15
N GLN A 95 -8.88 9.98 1.80
CA GLN A 95 -10.00 10.52 2.55
C GLN A 95 -9.63 10.78 4.00
N ARG A 96 -8.84 9.88 4.58
CA ARG A 96 -8.52 9.90 6.00
C ARG A 96 -7.18 9.23 6.26
N CYS A 97 -6.39 9.83 7.14
CA CYS A 97 -5.19 9.24 7.71
C CYS A 97 -5.20 9.55 9.21
N VAL A 98 -5.22 8.52 10.06
CA VAL A 98 -5.26 8.69 11.52
C VAL A 98 -4.39 7.66 12.21
N GLY A 99 -3.78 8.04 13.32
CA GLY A 99 -3.05 7.14 14.20
C GLY A 99 -4.01 6.41 15.14
N ILE A 100 -3.90 5.09 15.20
CA ILE A 100 -4.64 4.25 16.16
C ILE A 100 -3.65 3.72 17.20
N PRO A 101 -3.69 4.23 18.44
CA PRO A 101 -2.82 3.77 19.51
C PRO A 101 -3.32 2.44 20.12
N GLY A 102 -2.40 1.66 20.71
CA GLY A 102 -2.73 0.55 21.60
C GLY A 102 -3.27 -0.73 20.95
N ILE A 103 -3.08 -0.90 19.63
CA ILE A 103 -3.52 -2.11 18.89
C ILE A 103 -2.36 -3.04 18.49
N SER A 104 -1.12 -2.68 18.81
CA SER A 104 0.10 -3.45 18.52
C SER A 104 1.16 -3.16 19.59
N ASP A 105 2.23 -3.94 19.58
CA ASP A 105 3.53 -3.65 20.22
C ASP A 105 4.19 -2.35 19.75
N ARG A 106 3.63 -1.68 18.73
CA ARG A 106 3.94 -0.31 18.32
C ARG A 106 3.09 0.70 19.08
N ASP A 107 3.62 1.90 19.28
CA ASP A 107 2.88 2.98 19.98
C ASP A 107 1.63 3.42 19.23
N THR A 108 1.69 3.48 17.90
CA THR A 108 0.57 3.90 17.05
C THR A 108 0.68 3.27 15.65
N ILE A 109 -0.43 2.74 15.14
CA ILE A 109 -0.54 2.28 13.74
C ILE A 109 -1.21 3.35 12.89
N ALA A 110 -0.68 3.62 11.69
CA ALA A 110 -1.34 4.47 10.72
C ALA A 110 -2.50 3.75 10.01
N TYR A 111 -3.72 4.26 10.18
CA TYR A 111 -4.89 3.87 9.39
C TYR A 111 -5.11 4.87 8.25
N VAL A 112 -5.17 4.38 7.01
CA VAL A 112 -5.38 5.20 5.82
C VAL A 112 -6.57 4.69 5.01
N GLU A 113 -7.51 5.59 4.72
CA GLU A 113 -8.63 5.35 3.81
C GLU A 113 -8.39 6.17 2.53
N SER A 114 -8.38 5.50 1.37
CA SER A 114 -8.12 6.14 0.09
C SER A 114 -8.92 5.49 -1.03
N TRP A 115 -9.39 6.31 -1.97
CA TRP A 115 -10.00 5.81 -3.19
C TRP A 115 -8.92 5.27 -4.13
N SER A 116 -9.15 4.10 -4.71
CA SER A 116 -8.25 3.57 -5.74
C SER A 116 -8.27 4.42 -7.03
N ARG A 117 -9.34 5.20 -7.24
CA ARG A 117 -9.57 6.04 -8.42
C ARG A 117 -10.40 7.26 -8.07
N ALA A 118 -10.21 8.36 -8.81
CA ALA A 118 -11.11 9.50 -8.73
C ALA A 118 -12.54 9.07 -9.07
N LYS A 119 -13.50 9.39 -8.19
CA LYS A 119 -14.91 9.20 -8.49
C LYS A 119 -15.32 10.12 -9.64
N TYR A 120 -15.84 9.53 -10.71
CA TYR A 120 -16.46 10.29 -11.79
C TYR A 120 -17.75 10.93 -11.28
N GLN A 121 -17.75 12.25 -11.08
CA GLN A 121 -19.00 12.99 -10.93
C GLN A 121 -19.64 13.13 -12.31
N LYS A 122 -20.77 12.46 -12.51
CA LYS A 122 -21.63 12.72 -13.68
C LYS A 122 -21.95 14.22 -13.68
N PRO A 123 -21.66 14.97 -14.77
CA PRO A 123 -22.18 16.31 -14.89
C PRO A 123 -23.68 16.25 -14.69
N THR A 124 -24.17 17.03 -13.73
CA THR A 124 -25.60 17.20 -13.46
C THR A 124 -26.28 17.56 -14.78
N LYS A 125 -27.45 16.98 -15.10
CA LYS A 125 -28.16 17.18 -16.39
C LYS A 125 -28.28 18.65 -16.83
N HIS A 126 -28.27 19.60 -15.88
CA HIS A 126 -28.32 21.03 -16.19
C HIS A 126 -27.04 21.59 -16.85
N MET A 127 -25.87 20.94 -16.72
CA MET A 127 -24.66 21.30 -17.46
C MET A 127 -24.68 20.84 -18.92
N LEU A 128 -25.66 20.00 -19.29
CA LEU A 128 -25.85 19.46 -20.64
C LEU A 128 -26.95 20.22 -21.42
N SER A 129 -27.49 21.31 -20.88
CA SER A 129 -28.56 22.05 -21.55
C SER A 129 -28.01 22.91 -22.70
N GLY A 130 -28.40 22.56 -23.92
CA GLY A 130 -28.46 23.48 -25.05
C GLY A 130 -28.09 22.87 -26.41
N ASP A 131 -26.98 22.15 -26.49
CA ASP A 131 -26.28 21.98 -27.78
C ASP A 131 -26.00 20.52 -28.18
N THR A 132 -26.39 19.55 -27.35
CA THR A 132 -26.14 18.11 -27.60
C THR A 132 -27.03 17.50 -28.68
N THR A 133 -28.16 18.13 -29.02
CA THR A 133 -28.99 17.71 -30.15
C THR A 133 -28.36 18.08 -31.49
N ASN A 134 -27.53 19.12 -31.52
CA ASN A 134 -26.95 19.66 -32.76
C ASN A 134 -25.55 19.09 -33.08
N ASN A 135 -24.78 18.67 -32.06
CA ASN A 135 -23.47 18.07 -32.29
C ASN A 135 -23.11 16.94 -31.31
N PRO A 136 -23.64 15.72 -31.53
CA PRO A 136 -23.36 14.57 -30.67
C PRO A 136 -21.89 14.12 -30.70
N LYS A 137 -21.11 14.49 -31.72
CA LYS A 137 -19.67 14.13 -31.80
C LYS A 137 -18.85 14.83 -30.71
N ARG A 138 -19.17 16.07 -30.36
CA ARG A 138 -18.51 16.80 -29.25
C ARG A 138 -18.81 16.17 -27.90
N PHE A 139 -20.06 15.76 -27.68
CA PHE A 139 -20.45 15.00 -26.49
C PHE A 139 -19.68 13.69 -26.38
N TRP A 140 -19.66 12.88 -27.45
CA TRP A 140 -18.92 11.61 -27.43
C TRP A 140 -17.40 11.78 -27.37
N SER A 141 -16.83 12.87 -27.91
CA SER A 141 -15.41 13.21 -27.77
C SER A 141 -15.07 13.61 -26.33
N PHE A 142 -15.92 14.41 -25.69
CA PHE A 142 -15.81 14.75 -24.27
C PHE A 142 -15.94 13.51 -23.37
N ILE A 143 -16.96 12.67 -23.60
CA ILE A 143 -17.16 11.43 -22.84
C ILE A 143 -15.98 10.47 -23.04
N LYS A 144 -15.46 10.32 -24.27
CA LYS A 144 -14.27 9.49 -24.54
C LYS A 144 -13.00 10.06 -23.91
N GLY A 145 -12.81 11.38 -23.93
CA GLY A 145 -11.70 12.06 -23.28
C GLY A 145 -11.75 12.05 -21.75
N LYS A 146 -12.91 11.70 -21.15
CA LYS A 146 -13.11 11.59 -19.70
C LYS A 146 -13.18 10.14 -19.19
N ARG A 147 -13.12 9.13 -20.07
CA ARG A 147 -12.99 7.73 -19.64
C ARG A 147 -11.59 7.50 -19.05
N THR A 148 -11.53 7.08 -17.79
CA THR A 148 -10.32 6.46 -17.21
C THR A 148 -10.33 4.99 -17.61
N GLU A 149 -9.19 4.47 -18.09
CA GLU A 149 -9.08 3.09 -18.55
C GLU A 149 -9.63 2.08 -17.53
N SER A 150 -10.34 1.07 -18.03
CA SER A 150 -10.85 -0.07 -17.26
C SER A 150 -9.70 -0.99 -16.84
N THR A 151 -8.80 -0.53 -15.98
CA THR A 151 -7.71 -1.37 -15.44
C THR A 151 -8.23 -2.23 -14.28
N GLY A 152 -9.07 -3.21 -14.59
CA GLY A 152 -9.14 -4.40 -13.75
C GLY A 152 -7.86 -5.23 -13.90
N VAL A 153 -7.61 -6.17 -12.98
CA VAL A 153 -6.57 -7.20 -13.18
C VAL A 153 -6.78 -7.80 -14.58
N ALA A 154 -5.72 -7.82 -15.39
CA ALA A 154 -5.77 -8.39 -16.73
C ALA A 154 -6.34 -9.82 -16.66
N PRO A 155 -7.07 -10.29 -17.68
CA PRO A 155 -7.59 -11.65 -17.66
C PRO A 155 -6.48 -12.66 -17.36
N LEU A 156 -6.69 -13.54 -16.38
CA LEU A 156 -5.68 -14.49 -15.89
C LEU A 156 -5.83 -15.81 -16.63
N ARG A 157 -4.71 -16.49 -16.91
CA ARG A 157 -4.73 -17.79 -17.59
C ARG A 157 -4.50 -18.92 -16.58
N LYS A 158 -5.45 -19.86 -16.48
CA LYS A 158 -5.30 -21.10 -15.70
C LYS A 158 -5.69 -22.26 -16.62
N GLU A 159 -4.86 -23.30 -16.68
CA GLU A 159 -5.09 -24.50 -17.52
C GLU A 159 -5.36 -24.18 -19.01
N GLY A 160 -4.71 -23.13 -19.52
CA GLY A 160 -4.88 -22.70 -20.90
C GLY A 160 -6.08 -21.80 -21.17
N ILE A 161 -7.02 -21.66 -20.24
CA ILE A 161 -8.25 -20.87 -20.36
C ILE A 161 -8.06 -19.46 -19.79
N LEU A 162 -8.60 -18.46 -20.47
CA LEU A 162 -8.52 -17.05 -20.09
C LEU A 162 -9.73 -16.64 -19.23
N HIS A 163 -9.48 -16.19 -18.00
CA HIS A 163 -10.50 -15.80 -17.03
C HIS A 163 -10.54 -14.28 -16.86
N SER A 164 -11.63 -13.64 -17.29
CA SER A 164 -11.82 -12.19 -17.21
C SER A 164 -12.68 -11.73 -16.01
N HIS A 165 -13.50 -12.63 -15.45
CA HIS A 165 -14.43 -12.35 -14.35
C HIS A 165 -13.72 -12.18 -13.01
N THR A 166 -14.17 -11.20 -12.21
CA THR A 166 -13.47 -10.73 -11.00
C THR A 166 -13.37 -11.79 -9.92
N GLU A 167 -14.46 -12.50 -9.63
CA GLU A 167 -14.51 -13.55 -8.61
C GLU A 167 -13.59 -14.73 -8.97
N THR A 168 -13.63 -15.17 -10.24
CA THR A 168 -12.76 -16.23 -10.73
C THR A 168 -11.28 -15.83 -10.65
N LYS A 169 -10.94 -14.58 -10.97
CA LYS A 169 -9.56 -14.08 -10.83
C LYS A 169 -9.11 -14.04 -9.37
N ALA A 170 -9.97 -13.61 -8.45
CA ALA A 170 -9.66 -13.58 -7.03
C ALA A 170 -9.37 -14.98 -6.49
N ASN A 171 -10.20 -15.97 -6.86
CA ASN A 171 -10.00 -17.36 -6.46
C ASN A 171 -8.72 -17.95 -7.07
N ILE A 172 -8.41 -17.68 -8.35
CA ILE A 172 -7.17 -18.13 -9.00
C ILE A 172 -5.92 -17.57 -8.28
N LEU A 173 -5.94 -16.30 -7.91
CA LEU A 173 -4.83 -15.67 -7.18
C LEU A 173 -4.71 -16.24 -5.76
N ASN A 174 -5.83 -16.48 -5.09
CA ASN A 174 -5.85 -17.07 -3.75
C ASN A 174 -5.34 -18.52 -3.77
N ASP A 175 -5.72 -19.32 -4.76
CA ASP A 175 -5.20 -20.67 -4.96
C ASP A 175 -3.67 -20.67 -5.14
N GLN A 176 -3.14 -19.75 -5.96
CA GLN A 176 -1.69 -19.60 -6.15
C GLN A 176 -0.98 -19.11 -4.88
N PHE A 177 -1.61 -18.20 -4.13
CA PHE A 177 -1.06 -17.70 -2.87
C PHE A 177 -1.04 -18.78 -1.79
N THR A 178 -2.05 -19.64 -1.74
CA THR A 178 -2.10 -20.74 -0.76
C THR A 178 -1.15 -21.88 -1.13
N SER A 179 -0.89 -22.11 -2.42
CA SER A 179 -0.04 -23.23 -2.87
C SER A 179 1.45 -23.07 -2.55
N VAL A 180 1.92 -21.84 -2.30
CA VAL A 180 3.32 -21.58 -1.92
C VAL A 180 3.60 -21.90 -0.44
N PHE A 181 2.57 -22.06 0.39
CA PHE A 181 2.74 -22.53 1.75
C PHE A 181 2.90 -24.05 1.74
N SER A 182 3.90 -24.53 2.47
CA SER A 182 4.13 -25.97 2.60
C SER A 182 2.97 -26.58 3.38
N SER A 183 2.29 -27.56 2.78
CA SER A 183 1.34 -28.39 3.51
C SER A 183 2.13 -29.23 4.51
N GLU A 184 2.08 -28.89 5.80
CA GLU A 184 2.60 -29.76 6.85
C GLU A 184 1.80 -31.07 6.84
N LYS A 185 2.29 -32.04 6.09
CA LYS A 185 1.78 -33.42 6.14
C LYS A 185 2.41 -34.11 7.32
N GLY A 186 1.74 -34.05 8.46
CA GLY A 186 2.03 -34.93 9.58
C GLY A 186 1.63 -34.29 10.89
N GLY A 187 0.78 -34.98 11.66
CA GLY A 187 0.60 -34.72 13.09
C GLY A 187 1.87 -35.06 13.88
N GLY A 188 2.97 -34.37 13.56
CA GLY A 188 4.19 -34.37 14.33
C GLY A 188 4.06 -33.34 15.43
N GLU A 189 4.29 -33.78 16.66
CA GLU A 189 4.18 -33.07 17.92
C GLU A 189 4.55 -31.58 17.81
N VAL A 190 3.61 -30.72 18.25
CA VAL A 190 3.88 -29.30 18.49
C VAL A 190 5.13 -29.22 19.37
N PRO A 191 6.18 -28.47 18.98
CA PRO A 191 7.37 -28.33 19.81
C PRO A 191 6.97 -27.81 21.18
N THR A 192 7.11 -28.64 22.22
CA THR A 192 6.78 -28.25 23.59
C THR A 192 7.73 -27.14 23.99
N LYS A 193 7.17 -25.99 24.41
CA LYS A 193 7.94 -24.77 24.75
C LYS A 193 8.76 -24.90 26.05
N GLY A 194 8.82 -26.10 26.63
CA GLY A 194 9.36 -26.35 27.96
C GLY A 194 8.50 -25.71 29.06
N ASP A 195 8.85 -25.99 30.31
CA ASP A 195 8.20 -25.36 31.45
C ASP A 195 8.50 -23.86 31.49
N SER A 196 7.49 -23.07 31.89
CA SER A 196 7.65 -21.63 32.07
C SER A 196 8.72 -21.35 33.14
N PRO A 197 9.72 -20.48 32.87
CA PRO A 197 10.69 -20.06 33.89
C PRO A 197 10.07 -19.11 34.93
N TYR A 198 8.80 -18.72 34.75
CA TYR A 198 8.08 -17.84 35.64
C TYR A 198 7.19 -18.64 36.62
N PRO A 199 7.12 -18.22 37.90
CA PRO A 199 6.26 -18.86 38.88
C PRO A 199 4.78 -18.72 38.48
N SER A 200 4.00 -19.76 38.77
CA SER A 200 2.56 -19.76 38.54
C SER A 200 1.88 -18.64 39.34
N VAL A 201 0.97 -17.93 38.68
CA VAL A 201 0.19 -16.88 39.32
C VAL A 201 -0.65 -17.50 40.44
N PRO A 202 -0.60 -16.96 41.68
CA PRO A 202 -1.41 -17.50 42.78
C PRO A 202 -2.91 -17.32 42.49
N GLU A 203 -3.69 -18.28 42.94
CA GLU A 203 -5.14 -18.32 42.75
C GLU A 203 -5.80 -17.07 43.35
N ILE A 204 -6.52 -16.34 42.51
CA ILE A 204 -7.32 -15.19 42.94
C ILE A 204 -8.65 -15.74 43.44
N ASN A 205 -8.79 -15.85 44.76
CA ASN A 205 -10.09 -16.10 45.38
C ASN A 205 -10.91 -14.80 45.35
N VAL A 206 -12.04 -14.83 44.64
CA VAL A 206 -13.02 -13.73 44.57
C VAL A 206 -14.06 -13.90 45.67
#